data_AF-A0A0J1GE51-F1
#
_entry.id   AF-A0A0J1GE51-F1
#
_cell.length_a   1.000
_cell.length_b   1.000
_cell.length_c   1.000
_cell.angle_alpha   90.00
_cell.angle_beta   90.00
_cell.angle_gamma   90.00
#
_symmetry.space_group_name_H-M   'P 1'
#
loop_
_entity.id
_entity.type
_entity.pdbx_description
1 polymer ?
#
loop_
_entity_poly.entity_id
_entity_poly.type
_entity_poly.pdbx_seq_one_letter_code
_entity_poly.pdbx_strand_id
1 'polypeptide(L)'
;MEKNKNELRLINMAEVEAREVDWLWYPYIPFGKITIVQGDPGEGKTTFALHIAALLSKGEMLPCDDKKRKPINIIYQTAEDGLEDTIKPRLLEANAECSRILVIDETEVQLSMTDERLEKAMQETGANS
;
A
#
# COMPACT_ATOMS: atom_id res chain seq x y z
N MET A 1 -27.27 12.00 -21.82
CA MET A 1 -26.70 13.35 -21.92
C MET A 1 -25.42 13.36 -21.10
N GLU A 2 -24.27 13.29 -21.76
CA GLU A 2 -22.96 13.38 -21.11
C GLU A 2 -22.82 14.78 -20.49
N LYS A 3 -22.60 14.84 -19.18
CA LYS A 3 -22.27 16.11 -18.51
C LYS A 3 -20.94 16.59 -19.07
N ASN A 4 -20.93 17.82 -19.58
CA ASN A 4 -19.76 18.46 -20.16
C ASN A 4 -18.70 18.62 -19.05
N LYS A 5 -17.65 17.79 -19.08
CA LYS A 5 -16.63 17.64 -18.02
C LYS A 5 -15.71 18.87 -17.86
N ASN A 6 -15.94 19.93 -18.65
CA ASN A 6 -15.10 21.12 -18.78
C ASN A 6 -15.67 22.39 -18.14
N GLU A 7 -16.71 22.31 -17.31
CA GLU A 7 -17.15 23.48 -16.52
C GLU A 7 -16.15 23.81 -15.39
N LEU A 8 -15.77 25.09 -15.27
CA LEU A 8 -14.94 25.58 -14.18
C LEU A 8 -15.73 25.46 -12.86
N ARG A 9 -15.26 24.61 -11.95
CA ARG A 9 -15.78 24.49 -10.59
C ARG A 9 -14.81 25.13 -9.61
N LEU A 10 -15.20 26.26 -9.02
CA LEU A 10 -14.50 26.86 -7.89
C LEU A 10 -15.06 26.32 -6.58
N ILE A 11 -14.19 25.99 -5.63
CA ILE A 11 -14.55 25.53 -4.29
C ILE A 11 -14.06 26.58 -3.31
N ASN A 12 -14.94 27.10 -2.46
CA ASN A 12 -14.57 28.03 -1.40
C ASN A 12 -14.01 27.25 -0.20
N MET A 13 -12.78 27.54 0.21
CA MET A 13 -12.16 26.86 1.36
C MET A 13 -12.88 27.12 2.69
N ALA A 14 -13.70 28.17 2.79
CA ALA A 14 -14.56 28.39 3.96
C ALA A 14 -15.65 27.33 4.12
N GLU A 15 -15.99 26.60 3.05
CA GLU A 15 -16.99 25.52 3.04
C GLU A 15 -16.36 24.13 3.21
N VAL A 16 -15.03 24.03 3.20
CA VAL A 16 -14.32 22.76 3.32
C VAL A 16 -14.06 22.48 4.80
N GLU A 17 -14.71 21.44 5.32
CA GLU A 17 -14.45 20.96 6.67
C GLU A 17 -13.03 20.38 6.79
N ALA A 18 -12.28 20.84 7.78
CA ALA A 18 -11.01 20.23 8.14
C ALA A 18 -11.25 18.83 8.71
N ARG A 19 -10.44 17.86 8.30
CA ARG A 19 -10.49 16.48 8.80
C ARG A 19 -9.14 16.08 9.35
N GLU A 20 -9.15 15.28 10.41
CA GLU A 20 -7.95 14.65 10.92
C GLU A 20 -7.44 13.60 9.91
N VAL A 21 -6.12 13.40 9.92
CA VAL A 21 -5.49 12.38 9.09
C VAL A 21 -5.45 11.09 9.89
N ASP A 22 -6.05 10.03 9.36
CA ASP A 22 -5.86 8.68 9.86
C ASP A 22 -4.51 8.13 9.43
N TRP A 23 -3.81 7.42 10.32
CA TRP A 23 -2.45 6.91 10.08
C TRP A 23 -2.36 5.40 10.18
N LEU A 24 -1.70 4.81 9.18
CA LEU A 24 -1.16 3.46 9.26
C LEU A 24 0.05 3.47 10.21
N TRP A 25 0.98 4.41 10.00
CA TRP A 25 2.18 4.61 10.81
C TRP A 25 2.46 6.10 10.99
N TYR A 26 2.23 6.66 12.18
CA TYR A 26 2.51 8.08 12.41
C TYR A 26 4.00 8.33 12.67
N PRO A 27 4.61 9.40 12.14
CA PRO A 27 4.09 10.38 11.18
C PRO A 27 4.44 10.05 9.71
N TYR A 28 4.64 8.78 9.37
CA TYR A 28 5.26 8.34 8.11
C TYR A 28 4.27 7.95 7.02
N ILE A 29 3.27 7.12 7.32
CA ILE A 29 2.33 6.54 6.34
C ILE A 29 0.89 6.86 6.76
N PRO A 30 0.25 7.86 6.13
CA PRO A 30 -1.17 8.16 6.33
C PRO A 30 -2.05 7.23 5.49
N PHE A 31 -3.26 6.93 5.98
CA PHE A 31 -4.30 6.28 5.19
C PHE A 31 -4.88 7.23 4.14
N GLY A 32 -5.37 6.66 3.04
CA GLY A 32 -6.00 7.31 1.90
C GLY A 32 -5.05 8.17 1.06
N LYS A 33 -3.73 8.01 1.21
CA LYS A 33 -2.73 8.80 0.46
C LYS A 33 -1.58 7.94 -0.02
N ILE A 34 -0.88 8.42 -1.05
CA ILE A 34 0.32 7.77 -1.60
C ILE A 34 1.54 8.22 -0.80
N THR A 35 2.33 7.27 -0.32
CA THR A 35 3.64 7.51 0.31
C THR A 35 4.74 6.98 -0.62
N ILE A 36 5.75 7.81 -0.89
CA ILE A 36 6.92 7.44 -1.70
C ILE A 36 8.11 7.24 -0.77
N VAL A 37 8.76 6.08 -0.87
CA VAL A 37 10.01 5.77 -0.16
C VAL A 37 11.18 5.99 -1.11
N GLN A 38 12.05 6.95 -0.81
CA GLN A 38 13.20 7.32 -1.62
C GLN A 38 14.51 7.10 -0.84
N GLY A 39 15.56 6.67 -1.54
CA GLY A 39 16.90 6.38 -1.03
C GLY A 39 17.79 5.90 -2.17
N ASP A 40 19.10 5.80 -1.97
CA ASP A 40 20.03 5.44 -3.04
C ASP A 40 19.81 3.97 -3.50
N PRO A 41 20.15 3.63 -4.76
CA PRO A 41 20.10 2.24 -5.22
C PRO A 41 20.89 1.31 -4.29
N GLY A 42 20.28 0.22 -3.85
CA GLY A 42 20.90 -0.72 -2.92
C GLY A 42 20.70 -0.42 -1.43
N GLU A 43 20.09 0.71 -1.04
CA GLU A 43 19.89 1.08 0.38
C GLU A 43 18.71 0.37 1.07
N GLY A 44 18.29 -0.79 0.56
CA GLY A 44 17.33 -1.63 1.27
C GLY A 44 15.87 -1.15 1.25
N LYS A 45 15.47 -0.31 0.29
CA LYS A 45 14.05 0.11 0.11
C LYS A 45 13.09 -1.07 0.01
N THR A 46 13.43 -2.07 -0.80
CA THR A 46 12.66 -3.33 -0.91
C THR A 46 12.60 -4.03 0.45
N THR A 47 13.75 -4.17 1.12
CA THR A 47 13.83 -4.80 2.46
C THR A 47 12.94 -4.09 3.47
N PHE A 48 12.96 -2.76 3.48
CA PHE A 48 12.10 -1.94 4.32
C PHE A 48 10.62 -2.18 4.03
N ALA A 49 10.20 -2.11 2.78
CA ALA A 49 8.81 -2.35 2.39
C ALA A 49 8.33 -3.75 2.79
N LEU A 50 9.14 -4.79 2.55
CA LEU A 50 8.82 -6.17 2.91
C LEU A 50 8.78 -6.38 4.43
N HIS A 51 9.65 -5.71 5.18
CA HIS A 51 9.63 -5.79 6.64
C HIS A 51 8.37 -5.17 7.23
N ILE A 52 7.95 -4.00 6.72
CA ILE A 52 6.68 -3.37 7.11
C ILE A 52 5.49 -4.28 6.74
N ALA A 53 5.48 -4.86 5.54
CA ALA A 53 4.45 -5.82 5.13
C ALA A 53 4.40 -7.05 6.06
N ALA A 54 5.55 -7.58 6.46
CA ALA A 54 5.63 -8.72 7.38
C ALA A 54 5.02 -8.40 8.76
N LEU A 55 5.36 -7.26 9.35
CA LEU A 55 4.78 -6.82 10.63
C LEU A 55 3.26 -6.65 10.53
N LEU A 56 2.80 -5.96 9.48
CA LEU A 56 1.37 -5.69 9.26
C LEU A 56 0.56 -6.96 8.96
N SER A 57 1.15 -7.93 8.26
CA SER A 57 0.52 -9.23 7.99
C SER A 57 0.18 -10.00 9.27
N LYS A 58 0.90 -9.73 10.37
CA LYS A 58 0.66 -10.35 11.68
C LYS A 58 -0.06 -9.44 12.67
N GLY A 59 -0.34 -8.18 12.30
CA GLY A 59 -0.87 -7.18 13.20
C GLY A 59 0.13 -6.74 14.29
N GLU A 60 1.42 -6.96 14.05
CA GLU A 60 2.49 -6.53 14.96
C GLU A 60 2.65 -5.01 14.92
N MET A 61 3.28 -4.48 15.96
CA MET A 61 3.54 -3.05 16.08
C MET A 61 4.66 -2.64 15.12
N LEU A 62 4.51 -1.48 14.50
CA LEU A 62 5.58 -0.90 13.69
C LEU A 62 6.66 -0.29 14.60
N PRO A 63 7.87 -0.03 14.09
CA PRO A 63 8.93 0.59 14.89
C PRO A 63 8.47 1.93 15.47
N CYS A 64 8.74 2.13 16.77
CA CYS A 64 8.41 3.35 17.51
C CYS A 64 6.91 3.72 17.52
N ASP A 65 6.05 2.76 17.25
CA ASP A 65 4.60 2.92 17.24
C ASP A 65 3.98 2.17 18.43
N ASP A 66 2.89 2.69 18.99
CA ASP A 66 2.22 2.16 20.18
C ASP A 66 0.84 1.54 19.86
N LYS A 67 0.45 1.54 18.58
CA LYS A 67 -0.85 1.12 18.10
C LYS A 67 -0.91 -0.40 17.91
N LYS A 68 -1.74 -1.06 18.71
CA LYS A 68 -2.14 -2.46 18.44
C LYS A 68 -3.07 -2.50 17.23
N ARG A 69 -2.84 -3.45 16.33
CA ARG A 69 -3.63 -3.65 15.10
C ARG A 69 -4.05 -5.10 14.97
N LYS A 70 -5.10 -5.34 14.18
CA LYS A 70 -5.37 -6.69 13.68
C LYS A 70 -4.47 -6.95 12.47
N PRO A 71 -4.13 -8.21 12.17
CA PRO A 71 -3.57 -8.60 10.88
C PRO A 71 -4.34 -7.99 9.71
N ILE A 72 -3.64 -7.43 8.73
CA ILE A 72 -4.23 -6.90 7.50
C ILE A 72 -3.73 -7.65 6.28
N ASN A 73 -4.47 -7.54 5.17
CA ASN A 73 -4.03 -8.03 3.87
C ASN A 73 -3.22 -6.94 3.17
N ILE A 74 -2.17 -7.36 2.48
CA ILE A 74 -1.22 -6.50 1.78
C ILE A 74 -1.19 -6.94 0.32
N ILE A 75 -1.35 -5.99 -0.60
CA ILE A 75 -1.04 -6.19 -2.01
C ILE A 75 0.36 -5.62 -2.23
N TYR A 76 1.29 -6.47 -2.62
CA TYR A 76 2.67 -6.09 -2.93
C TYR A 76 2.91 -6.27 -4.42
N GLN A 77 3.32 -5.21 -5.11
CA GLN A 77 3.63 -5.25 -6.54
C GLN A 77 5.09 -4.83 -6.77
N THR A 78 5.80 -5.58 -7.61
CA THR A 78 7.17 -5.26 -8.03
C THR A 78 7.36 -5.71 -9.48
N ALA A 79 8.08 -4.91 -10.26
CA ALA A 79 8.54 -5.28 -11.60
C ALA A 79 10.05 -5.59 -11.63
N GLU A 80 10.75 -5.38 -10.52
CA GLU A 80 12.23 -5.47 -10.43
C GLU A 80 12.70 -6.79 -9.82
N ASP A 81 12.00 -7.27 -8.79
CA ASP A 81 12.41 -8.41 -7.98
C ASP A 81 11.54 -9.65 -8.29
N GLY A 82 12.16 -10.82 -8.45
CA GLY A 82 11.44 -12.07 -8.68
C GLY A 82 10.63 -12.52 -7.46
N LEU A 83 9.40 -12.99 -7.68
CA LEU A 83 8.52 -13.42 -6.59
C LEU A 83 9.06 -14.66 -5.85
N GLU A 84 9.54 -15.66 -6.59
CA GLU A 84 9.95 -16.96 -6.04
C GLU A 84 11.35 -16.93 -5.43
N ASP A 85 12.28 -16.20 -6.03
CA ASP A 85 13.70 -16.20 -5.67
C ASP A 85 14.12 -15.04 -4.77
N THR A 86 13.33 -13.97 -4.71
CA THR A 86 13.70 -12.74 -4.00
C THR A 86 12.64 -12.34 -2.97
N ILE A 87 11.40 -12.12 -3.40
CA ILE A 87 10.35 -11.62 -2.51
C ILE A 87 9.93 -12.67 -1.49
N LYS A 88 9.61 -13.90 -1.95
CA LYS A 88 9.16 -14.97 -1.06
C LYS A 88 10.21 -15.35 0.00
N PRO A 89 11.49 -15.57 -0.33
CA PRO A 89 12.50 -15.85 0.69
C PRO A 89 12.65 -14.72 1.71
N ARG A 90 12.69 -13.46 1.28
CA ARG A 90 12.79 -12.29 2.18
C ARG A 90 11.58 -12.15 3.11
N LEU A 91 10.37 -12.44 2.62
CA LEU A 91 9.17 -12.46 3.46
C LEU A 91 9.22 -13.58 4.51
N LEU A 92 9.70 -14.76 4.13
CA LEU A 92 9.89 -15.87 5.08
C LEU A 92 10.94 -15.53 6.14
N GLU A 93 12.07 -14.94 5.75
CA GLU A 93 13.10 -14.46 6.69
C GLU A 93 12.56 -13.38 7.64
N ALA A 94 11.69 -12.50 7.15
CA ALA A 94 11.00 -11.49 7.95
C ALA A 94 9.85 -12.08 8.82
N ASN A 95 9.63 -13.40 8.80
CA ASN A 95 8.53 -14.09 9.48
C ASN A 95 7.15 -13.54 9.11
N ALA A 96 6.92 -13.22 7.83
CA ALA A 96 5.64 -12.72 7.35
C ALA A 96 4.56 -13.81 7.32
N GLU A 97 3.31 -13.44 7.62
CA GLU A 97 2.14 -14.26 7.32
C GLU A 97 1.85 -14.17 5.82
N CYS A 98 2.48 -15.06 5.05
CA CYS A 98 2.41 -15.04 3.59
C CYS A 98 1.00 -15.28 3.05
N SER A 99 0.08 -15.88 3.82
CA SER A 99 -1.31 -16.04 3.37
C SER A 99 -2.06 -14.71 3.26
N ARG A 100 -1.47 -13.61 3.75
CA ARG A 100 -2.04 -12.26 3.72
C ARG A 100 -1.27 -11.30 2.82
N ILE A 101 -0.23 -11.77 2.14
CA ILE A 101 0.55 -10.99 1.19
C ILE A 101 0.23 -11.51 -0.20
N LEU A 102 -0.45 -10.67 -0.97
CA LEU A 102 -1.02 -10.96 -2.27
C LEU A 102 -0.27 -10.17 -3.34
N VAL A 103 -0.26 -10.69 -4.55
CA VAL A 103 0.35 -10.04 -5.72
C VAL A 103 -0.69 -10.07 -6.83
N ILE A 104 -0.80 -9.00 -7.60
CA ILE A 104 -1.63 -9.01 -8.80
C ILE A 104 -0.79 -9.65 -9.91
N ASP A 105 -1.34 -10.69 -10.55
CA ASP A 105 -0.69 -11.35 -11.66
C ASP A 105 -0.61 -10.40 -12.87
N GLU A 106 0.63 -10.07 -13.26
CA GLU A 106 0.96 -9.20 -14.39
C GLU A 106 1.48 -9.97 -15.60
N THR A 107 1.48 -11.30 -15.57
CA THR A 107 2.03 -12.13 -16.67
C THR A 107 1.34 -11.89 -18.00
N GLU A 108 0.03 -11.63 -17.98
CA GLU A 108 -0.76 -11.34 -19.19
C GLU A 108 -0.87 -9.83 -19.48
N VAL A 109 -1.02 -9.00 -18.45
CA VAL A 109 -1.26 -7.55 -18.58
C VAL A 109 -0.54 -6.78 -17.47
N GLN A 110 0.37 -5.88 -17.86
CA GLN A 110 1.06 -4.97 -16.95
C GLN A 110 0.08 -4.06 -16.20
N LEU A 111 0.33 -3.85 -14.91
CA LEU A 111 -0.48 -2.99 -14.07
C LEU A 111 -0.10 -1.52 -14.29
N SER A 112 -1.10 -0.65 -14.22
CA SER A 112 -0.91 0.80 -14.18
C SER A 112 -1.59 1.39 -12.96
N MET A 113 -1.23 2.61 -12.57
CA MET A 113 -1.84 3.30 -11.41
C MET A 113 -3.35 3.56 -11.59
N THR A 114 -3.84 3.53 -12.81
CA THR A 114 -5.27 3.73 -13.15
C THR A 114 -5.97 2.42 -13.50
N ASP A 115 -5.35 1.28 -13.21
CA ASP A 115 -5.89 -0.03 -13.53
C ASP A 115 -7.03 -0.39 -12.56
N GLU A 116 -8.20 -0.74 -13.10
CA GLU A 116 -9.38 -1.14 -12.31
C GLU A 116 -9.13 -2.39 -11.46
N ARG A 117 -8.13 -3.21 -11.81
CA ARG A 117 -7.74 -4.38 -11.01
C ARG A 117 -7.25 -3.99 -9.61
N LEU A 118 -6.69 -2.79 -9.44
CA LEU A 118 -6.30 -2.28 -8.12
C LEU A 118 -7.52 -2.11 -7.20
N GLU A 119 -8.57 -1.47 -7.70
CA GLU A 119 -9.82 -1.29 -6.93
C GLU A 119 -10.49 -2.63 -6.63
N LYS A 120 -10.54 -3.54 -7.61
CA LYS A 120 -11.11 -4.88 -7.41
C LYS A 120 -10.32 -5.68 -6.36
N ALA A 121 -9.00 -5.67 -6.45
CA ALA A 121 -8.14 -6.36 -5.50
C ALA A 121 -8.31 -5.79 -4.08
N MET A 122 -8.43 -4.47 -3.92
CA MET A 122 -8.74 -3.86 -2.61
C MET A 122 -10.08 -4.34 -2.05
N GLN A 123 -11.13 -4.40 -2.88
CA GLN A 123 -12.45 -4.87 -2.47
C GLN A 123 -12.47 -6.36 -2.08
N GLU A 124 -11.83 -7.22 -2.86
CA GLU A 124 -11.80 -8.67 -2.62
C GLU A 124 -10.97 -9.04 -1.38
N THR A 125 -9.88 -8.31 -1.17
CA THR A 125 -8.94 -8.61 -0.09
C THR A 125 -9.26 -7.85 1.20
N GLY A 126 -10.12 -6.83 1.15
CA GLY A 126 -10.36 -5.93 2.27
C GLY A 126 -9.11 -5.13 2.69
N ALA A 127 -8.15 -4.96 1.77
CA ALA A 127 -7.00 -4.09 1.99
C ALA A 127 -7.47 -2.62 1.97
N ASN A 128 -7.15 -1.88 3.04
CA ASN A 128 -7.48 -0.46 3.15
C ASN A 128 -6.30 0.39 2.65
N SER A 129 -6.61 1.43 1.86
CA SER A 129 -5.65 2.46 1.46
C SER A 129 -5.54 3.58 2.47
#